data_AF-A0AAW7P5F7-F1
#
_entry.id   AF-A0AAW7P5F7-F1
#
_cell.length_a   1.000
_cell.length_b   1.000
_cell.length_c   1.000
_cell.angle_alpha   90.00
_cell.angle_beta   90.00
_cell.angle_gamma   90.00
#
_symmetry.space_group_name_H-M   'P 1'
#
loop_
_entity.id
_entity.type
_entity.pdbx_description
1 polymer ?
#
loop_
_entity_poly.entity_id
_entity_poly.type
_entity_poly.pdbx_seq_one_letter_code
_entity_poly.pdbx_strand_id
1 'polypeptide(L)'
;MAVVVGRYCVFSHKNKQCSRYFRLSPDGQIQDIGGEGHDNERYWDVENHQIRLFSKDKQLTATFTCCYEEEGYSYWEGMHQQTIPLELRLYDLRSDLFDFKTKFTSRHLIDYGALTVGPHTYGIPLLVDFDHGGKVIIGDYCSIGQNVYFVTANHALDLVTTYPFKSLEKFYTDQSLPISDDHVLYKPTLVGNDVWIGNNVQIMAGVTIGDGAVIAAGSIVTKDVAPYAIVGGNPAKLIRYRIEDEEQRLAMQKISWWDWPEQVVAERLESMMSKDLSAFIAEYLPK
;
A
#
# COMPACT_ATOMS: atom_id res chain seq x y z
N MET A 1 6.57 -26.36 -11.50
CA MET A 1 7.44 -26.12 -10.34
C MET A 1 7.83 -24.64 -10.20
N ALA A 2 8.27 -23.92 -11.23
CA ALA A 2 8.77 -22.53 -11.08
C ALA A 2 7.73 -21.46 -10.67
N VAL A 3 6.42 -21.70 -10.84
CA VAL A 3 5.37 -20.67 -10.69
C VAL A 3 4.93 -20.42 -9.23
N VAL A 4 5.30 -21.29 -8.28
CA VAL A 4 4.75 -21.25 -6.91
C VAL A 4 5.82 -21.19 -5.82
N VAL A 5 7.06 -21.56 -6.14
CA VAL A 5 8.18 -21.58 -5.19
C VAL A 5 8.49 -20.17 -4.69
N GLY A 6 8.61 -20.00 -3.38
CA GLY A 6 8.98 -18.75 -2.73
C GLY A 6 7.83 -17.78 -2.50
N ARG A 7 6.63 -18.07 -3.04
CA ARG A 7 5.44 -17.23 -2.89
C ARG A 7 4.89 -17.23 -1.46
N TYR A 8 4.32 -16.09 -1.07
CA TYR A 8 3.61 -15.90 0.20
C TYR A 8 2.17 -16.36 0.06
N CYS A 9 1.66 -17.05 1.08
CA CYS A 9 0.40 -17.75 1.03
C CYS A 9 -0.55 -17.25 2.10
N VAL A 10 -1.80 -17.02 1.71
CA VAL A 10 -2.94 -16.99 2.65
C VAL A 10 -3.73 -18.27 2.42
N PHE A 11 -3.73 -19.13 3.43
CA PHE A 11 -4.55 -20.33 3.49
C PHE A 11 -5.72 -20.06 4.41
N SER A 12 -6.94 -20.34 3.96
CA SER A 12 -8.13 -20.16 4.78
C SER A 12 -9.22 -21.16 4.45
N HIS A 13 -10.09 -21.40 5.43
CA HIS A 13 -11.39 -21.99 5.13
C HIS A 13 -12.19 -21.01 4.26
N LYS A 14 -13.01 -21.49 3.31
CA LYS A 14 -13.82 -20.59 2.46
C LYS A 14 -14.76 -19.65 3.25
N ASN A 15 -15.16 -20.06 4.47
CA ASN A 15 -15.96 -19.24 5.37
C ASN A 15 -15.15 -18.21 6.19
N LYS A 16 -13.83 -18.13 5.96
CA LYS A 16 -12.86 -17.24 6.62
C LYS A 16 -12.79 -17.33 8.15
N GLN A 17 -13.29 -18.42 8.75
CA GLN A 17 -13.22 -18.62 10.20
C GLN A 17 -11.80 -18.91 10.69
N CYS A 18 -10.95 -19.50 9.85
CA CYS A 18 -9.55 -19.77 10.16
C CYS A 18 -8.69 -19.34 8.97
N SER A 19 -7.62 -18.59 9.25
CA SER A 19 -6.62 -18.17 8.26
C SER A 19 -5.21 -18.39 8.82
N ARG A 20 -4.31 -18.89 7.98
CA ARG A 20 -2.89 -19.12 8.26
C ARG A 20 -2.07 -18.51 7.14
N TYR A 21 -0.95 -17.92 7.50
CA TYR A 21 -0.01 -17.30 6.59
C TYR A 21 1.29 -18.10 6.58
N PHE A 22 1.77 -18.47 5.40
CA PHE A 22 3.03 -19.20 5.26
C PHE A 22 3.72 -18.91 3.93
N ARG A 23 4.97 -19.33 3.80
CA ARG A 23 5.75 -19.28 2.56
C ARG A 23 6.11 -20.68 2.11
N LEU A 24 6.02 -20.92 0.80
CA LEU A 24 6.37 -22.20 0.18
C LEU A 24 7.86 -22.20 -0.16
N SER A 25 8.70 -22.85 0.65
CA SER A 25 10.15 -22.80 0.45
C SER A 25 10.62 -23.71 -0.69
N PRO A 26 11.74 -23.38 -1.38
CA PRO A 26 12.25 -24.15 -2.52
C PRO A 26 12.57 -25.63 -2.22
N ASP A 27 12.88 -25.96 -0.97
CA ASP A 27 13.18 -27.32 -0.51
C ASP A 27 11.91 -28.13 -0.15
N GLY A 28 10.71 -27.62 -0.46
CA GLY A 28 9.45 -28.31 -0.25
C GLY A 28 8.91 -28.22 1.19
N GLN A 29 9.45 -27.33 2.01
CA GLN A 29 8.94 -27.05 3.36
C GLN A 29 7.96 -25.87 3.36
N ILE A 30 7.11 -25.83 4.37
CA ILE A 30 6.23 -24.70 4.65
C ILE A 30 6.85 -23.90 5.78
N GLN A 31 7.17 -22.64 5.52
CA GLN A 31 7.68 -21.71 6.52
C GLN A 31 6.51 -20.86 7.04
N ASP A 32 6.10 -21.08 8.28
CA ASP A 32 5.07 -20.27 8.92
C ASP A 32 5.50 -18.82 9.14
N ILE A 33 4.59 -17.90 8.82
CA ILE A 33 4.80 -16.45 9.01
C ILE A 33 3.73 -15.81 9.91
N GLY A 34 2.69 -16.56 10.31
CA GLY A 34 1.72 -16.14 11.34
C GLY A 34 0.28 -16.67 11.12
N GLY A 35 -0.64 -16.30 12.01
CA GLY A 35 -2.07 -16.64 11.95
C GLY A 35 -2.54 -17.61 13.04
N GLU A 36 -3.86 -17.71 13.23
CA GLU A 36 -4.51 -18.54 14.27
C GLU A 36 -5.03 -19.89 13.73
N GLY A 37 -4.74 -20.21 12.46
CA GLY A 37 -5.21 -21.43 11.81
C GLY A 37 -4.51 -22.72 12.27
N HIS A 38 -5.11 -23.87 11.92
CA HIS A 38 -4.58 -25.18 12.27
C HIS A 38 -3.19 -25.44 11.67
N ASP A 39 -2.26 -25.82 12.54
CA ASP A 39 -0.84 -25.99 12.22
C ASP A 39 -0.51 -27.44 11.80
N ASN A 40 -1.21 -27.94 10.77
CA ASN A 40 -1.12 -29.34 10.38
C ASN A 40 -0.15 -29.58 9.21
N GLU A 41 -0.10 -28.66 8.26
CA GLU A 41 0.73 -28.76 7.04
C GLU A 41 2.17 -28.30 7.30
N ARG A 42 3.14 -29.11 6.87
CA ARG A 42 4.60 -28.85 7.00
C ARG A 42 5.36 -28.90 5.69
N TYR A 43 4.79 -29.56 4.68
CA TYR A 43 5.45 -29.75 3.41
C TYR A 43 4.49 -29.50 2.27
N TRP A 44 5.05 -29.24 1.11
CA TRP A 44 4.29 -28.99 -0.10
C TRP A 44 5.03 -29.54 -1.32
N ASP A 45 4.27 -29.78 -2.38
CA ASP A 45 4.81 -29.95 -3.72
C ASP A 45 3.80 -29.52 -4.79
N VAL A 46 4.17 -29.69 -6.06
CA VAL A 46 3.30 -29.48 -7.20
C VAL A 46 3.32 -30.71 -8.08
N GLU A 47 2.15 -31.28 -8.34
CA GLU A 47 1.95 -32.37 -9.30
C GLU A 47 0.70 -32.10 -10.12
N ASN A 48 0.74 -32.38 -11.43
CA ASN A 48 -0.40 -32.22 -12.34
C ASN A 48 -1.05 -30.82 -12.29
N HIS A 49 -0.23 -29.76 -12.17
CA HIS A 49 -0.68 -28.37 -12.00
C HIS A 49 -1.53 -28.11 -10.76
N GLN A 50 -1.44 -28.98 -9.75
CA GLN A 50 -2.08 -28.81 -8.46
C GLN A 50 -1.04 -28.59 -7.37
N ILE A 51 -1.36 -27.71 -6.42
CA ILE A 51 -0.56 -27.56 -5.20
C ILE A 51 -1.05 -28.60 -4.21
N ARG A 52 -0.13 -29.36 -3.62
CA ARG A 52 -0.46 -30.35 -2.60
C ARG A 52 0.24 -30.00 -1.30
N LEU A 53 -0.50 -30.11 -0.20
CA LEU A 53 0.01 -29.88 1.14
C LEU A 53 0.02 -31.20 1.92
N PHE A 54 1.04 -31.36 2.77
CA PHE A 54 1.27 -32.57 3.52
C PHE A 54 1.50 -32.29 4.99
N SER A 55 1.08 -33.21 5.84
CA SER A 55 1.28 -33.16 7.29
C SER A 55 2.74 -33.34 7.69
N LYS A 56 3.05 -33.15 8.97
CA LYS A 56 4.36 -33.49 9.55
C LYS A 56 4.80 -34.93 9.27
N ASP A 57 3.84 -35.86 9.16
CA ASP A 57 4.05 -37.28 8.91
C ASP A 57 4.00 -37.62 7.40
N LYS A 58 4.13 -36.59 6.53
CA LYS A 58 4.13 -36.70 5.06
C LYS A 58 2.84 -37.27 4.44
N GLN A 59 1.72 -37.20 5.17
CA GLN A 59 0.41 -37.59 4.63
C GLN A 59 -0.20 -36.43 3.86
N LEU A 60 -0.78 -36.70 2.68
CA LEU A 60 -1.48 -35.69 1.88
C LEU A 60 -2.71 -35.18 2.64
N THR A 61 -2.78 -33.87 2.89
CA THR A 61 -3.90 -33.26 3.63
C THR A 61 -4.84 -32.49 2.72
N ALA A 62 -4.31 -31.79 1.71
CA ALA A 62 -5.09 -30.97 0.80
C ALA A 62 -4.46 -30.89 -0.59
N THR A 63 -5.33 -30.75 -1.60
CA THR A 63 -4.95 -30.51 -2.99
C THR A 63 -5.71 -29.30 -3.51
N PHE A 64 -5.02 -28.41 -4.21
CA PHE A 64 -5.57 -27.15 -4.73
C PHE A 64 -5.42 -27.06 -6.23
N THR A 65 -6.43 -26.50 -6.89
CA THR A 65 -6.44 -26.22 -8.33
C THR A 65 -6.53 -24.71 -8.55
N CYS A 66 -5.77 -24.19 -9.51
CA CYS A 66 -5.78 -22.77 -9.84
C CYS A 66 -7.13 -22.40 -10.47
N CYS A 67 -7.75 -21.35 -9.94
CA CYS A 67 -8.99 -20.80 -10.47
C CYS A 67 -8.76 -19.50 -11.23
N TYR A 68 -7.77 -18.71 -10.81
CA TYR A 68 -7.41 -17.42 -11.39
C TYR A 68 -5.94 -17.11 -11.16
N GLU A 69 -5.26 -16.57 -12.16
CA GLU A 69 -3.86 -16.12 -12.06
C GLU A 69 -3.67 -14.84 -12.86
N GLU A 70 -2.97 -13.89 -12.24
CA GLU A 70 -2.48 -12.64 -12.83
C GLU A 70 -1.05 -12.38 -12.34
N GLU A 71 -0.38 -11.36 -12.90
CA GLU A 71 0.96 -10.99 -12.46
C GLU A 71 0.96 -10.61 -10.96
N GLY A 72 1.80 -11.27 -10.15
CA GLY A 72 1.87 -11.03 -8.70
C GLY A 72 0.88 -11.81 -7.84
N TYR A 73 -0.16 -12.42 -8.42
CA TYR A 73 -1.26 -13.03 -7.66
C TYR A 73 -1.89 -14.26 -8.31
N SER A 74 -2.19 -15.28 -7.51
CA SER A 74 -3.07 -16.37 -7.96
C SER A 74 -4.00 -16.87 -6.86
N TYR A 75 -5.20 -17.30 -7.27
CA TYR A 75 -6.25 -17.84 -6.41
C TYR A 75 -6.52 -19.30 -6.74
N TRP A 76 -6.53 -20.11 -5.70
CA TRP A 76 -6.61 -21.56 -5.79
C TRP A 76 -7.67 -22.08 -4.82
N GLU A 77 -8.40 -23.11 -5.24
CA GLU A 77 -9.41 -23.77 -4.41
C GLU A 77 -9.05 -25.23 -4.19
N GLY A 78 -9.31 -25.72 -2.98
CA GLY A 78 -8.99 -27.08 -2.59
C GLY A 78 -9.94 -27.63 -1.54
N MET A 79 -9.70 -28.89 -1.16
CA MET A 79 -10.45 -29.57 -0.09
C MET A 79 -9.47 -30.21 0.88
N HIS A 80 -9.65 -30.00 2.19
CA HIS A 80 -8.95 -30.78 3.21
C HIS A 80 -9.65 -32.13 3.33
N GLN A 81 -8.91 -33.22 3.08
CA GLN A 81 -9.42 -34.60 3.16
C GLN A 81 -10.81 -34.78 2.51
N GLN A 82 -11.07 -34.08 1.40
CA GLN A 82 -12.34 -34.08 0.66
C GLN A 82 -13.59 -33.59 1.40
N THR A 83 -13.46 -32.97 2.58
CA THR A 83 -14.60 -32.60 3.42
C THR A 83 -14.72 -31.10 3.69
N ILE A 84 -13.60 -30.39 3.82
CA ILE A 84 -13.59 -28.97 4.19
C ILE A 84 -13.10 -28.14 2.99
N PRO A 85 -13.92 -27.23 2.43
CA PRO A 85 -13.49 -26.33 1.37
C PRO A 85 -12.45 -25.33 1.86
N LEU A 86 -11.33 -25.29 1.15
CA LEU A 86 -10.20 -24.42 1.41
C LEU A 86 -9.98 -23.46 0.24
N GLU A 87 -9.45 -22.29 0.54
CA GLU A 87 -8.87 -21.36 -0.43
C GLU A 87 -7.38 -21.17 -0.12
N LEU A 88 -6.60 -20.99 -1.19
CA LEU A 88 -5.19 -20.62 -1.12
C LEU A 88 -4.96 -19.44 -2.06
N ARG A 89 -4.38 -18.37 -1.52
CA ARG A 89 -4.01 -17.18 -2.28
C ARG A 89 -2.50 -17.06 -2.25
N LEU A 90 -1.88 -16.98 -3.42
CA LEU A 90 -0.43 -16.89 -3.58
C LEU A 90 -0.04 -15.50 -4.07
N TYR A 91 1.07 -15.02 -3.53
CA TYR A 91 1.61 -13.69 -3.77
C TYR A 91 3.11 -13.75 -4.02
N ASP A 92 3.63 -12.95 -4.96
CA ASP A 92 5.06 -12.95 -5.29
C ASP A 92 5.91 -12.28 -4.19
N LEU A 93 5.43 -11.20 -3.58
CA LEU A 93 6.12 -10.46 -2.51
C LEU A 93 5.35 -10.54 -1.18
N ARG A 94 6.03 -10.34 -0.04
CA ARG A 94 5.34 -10.28 1.25
C ARG A 94 4.44 -9.07 1.34
N SER A 95 4.90 -7.95 0.76
CA SER A 95 4.14 -6.71 0.66
C SER A 95 2.76 -6.96 0.07
N ASP A 96 2.66 -7.84 -0.93
CA ASP A 96 1.41 -8.18 -1.61
C ASP A 96 0.33 -8.75 -0.67
N LEU A 97 0.68 -9.30 0.50
CA LEU A 97 -0.32 -9.68 1.51
C LEU A 97 -1.13 -8.48 2.02
N PHE A 98 -0.48 -7.34 2.21
CA PHE A 98 -1.08 -6.08 2.69
C PHE A 98 -1.50 -5.21 1.50
N ASP A 99 -0.62 -5.10 0.51
CA ASP A 99 -0.85 -4.35 -0.72
C ASP A 99 -2.03 -4.92 -1.48
N PHE A 100 -2.30 -6.23 -1.45
CA PHE A 100 -3.45 -6.78 -2.16
C PHE A 100 -4.71 -6.09 -1.69
N LYS A 101 -4.94 -5.89 -0.39
CA LYS A 101 -6.18 -5.23 0.05
C LYS A 101 -6.27 -3.79 -0.48
N THR A 102 -5.18 -3.04 -0.47
CA THR A 102 -5.13 -1.66 -0.95
C THR A 102 -5.18 -1.57 -2.47
N LYS A 103 -4.26 -2.22 -3.18
CA LYS A 103 -4.20 -2.28 -4.64
C LYS A 103 -5.43 -2.93 -5.25
N PHE A 104 -6.04 -3.95 -4.63
CA PHE A 104 -7.29 -4.56 -5.09
C PHE A 104 -8.47 -3.58 -4.93
N THR A 105 -8.65 -2.98 -3.76
CA THR A 105 -9.77 -2.05 -3.53
C THR A 105 -9.65 -0.77 -4.36
N SER A 106 -8.43 -0.31 -4.61
CA SER A 106 -8.14 0.85 -5.44
C SER A 106 -7.74 0.49 -6.88
N ARG A 107 -7.97 -0.75 -7.34
CA ARG A 107 -7.47 -1.24 -8.64
C ARG A 107 -7.92 -0.36 -9.81
N HIS A 108 -9.19 0.03 -9.79
CA HIS A 108 -9.76 0.91 -10.82
C HIS A 108 -9.01 2.25 -10.95
N LEU A 109 -8.51 2.82 -9.86
CA LEU A 109 -7.72 4.07 -9.88
C LEU A 109 -6.30 3.83 -10.41
N ILE A 110 -5.72 2.68 -10.07
CA ILE A 110 -4.39 2.27 -10.54
C ILE A 110 -4.43 1.99 -12.04
N ASP A 111 -5.41 1.24 -12.52
CA ASP A 111 -5.61 0.93 -13.94
C ASP A 111 -5.90 2.17 -14.78
N TYR A 112 -6.65 3.12 -14.21
CA TYR A 112 -6.86 4.43 -14.83
C TYR A 112 -5.54 5.26 -14.90
N GLY A 113 -4.55 4.93 -14.07
CA GLY A 113 -3.29 5.67 -13.97
C GLY A 113 -3.36 6.91 -13.07
N ALA A 114 -4.42 7.04 -12.26
CA ALA A 114 -4.61 8.13 -11.30
C ALA A 114 -3.88 7.90 -9.98
N LEU A 115 -3.61 6.64 -9.61
CA LEU A 115 -2.99 6.28 -8.34
C LEU A 115 -1.78 5.37 -8.55
N THR A 116 -0.70 5.63 -7.81
CA THR A 116 0.43 4.71 -7.63
C THR A 116 0.64 4.49 -6.14
N VAL A 117 0.87 3.24 -5.72
CA VAL A 117 1.05 2.86 -4.31
C VAL A 117 2.28 1.95 -4.18
N GLY A 118 3.21 2.38 -3.34
CA GLY A 118 4.43 1.66 -3.01
C GLY A 118 4.20 0.40 -2.16
N PRO A 119 5.16 -0.53 -2.13
CA PRO A 119 5.12 -1.72 -1.28
C PRO A 119 4.83 -1.46 0.20
N HIS A 120 4.15 -2.41 0.84
CA HIS A 120 3.80 -2.44 2.26
C HIS A 120 2.84 -1.33 2.73
N THR A 121 2.42 -0.45 1.83
CA THR A 121 1.43 0.57 2.11
C THR A 121 0.03 -0.02 2.18
N TYR A 122 -0.68 0.27 3.26
CA TYR A 122 -2.03 -0.24 3.48
C TYR A 122 -3.06 0.87 3.72
N GLY A 123 -4.34 0.53 3.49
CA GLY A 123 -5.51 1.40 3.62
C GLY A 123 -6.30 1.55 2.31
N ILE A 124 -7.29 2.43 2.27
CA ILE A 124 -8.15 2.62 1.08
C ILE A 124 -8.22 4.13 0.79
N PRO A 125 -7.28 4.68 -0.01
CA PRO A 125 -7.32 6.08 -0.40
C PRO A 125 -8.50 6.33 -1.34
N LEU A 126 -9.15 7.48 -1.16
CA LEU A 126 -10.22 7.96 -2.03
C LEU A 126 -9.70 9.15 -2.83
N LEU A 127 -9.92 9.14 -4.14
CA LEU A 127 -9.53 10.25 -5.02
C LEU A 127 -10.78 10.99 -5.48
N VAL A 128 -10.71 12.33 -5.44
CA VAL A 128 -11.76 13.24 -5.89
C VAL A 128 -11.29 13.96 -7.15
N ASP A 129 -12.14 13.98 -8.18
CA ASP A 129 -11.92 14.63 -9.49
C ASP A 129 -10.69 14.11 -10.28
N PHE A 130 -10.31 12.85 -10.06
CA PHE A 130 -9.09 12.25 -10.63
C PHE A 130 -9.08 12.14 -12.16
N ASP A 131 -10.24 12.24 -12.78
CA ASP A 131 -10.43 12.30 -14.24
C ASP A 131 -10.08 13.67 -14.83
N HIS A 132 -9.95 14.70 -13.98
CA HIS A 132 -9.59 16.07 -14.37
C HIS A 132 -8.32 16.58 -13.68
N GLY A 133 -7.69 15.76 -12.83
CA GLY A 133 -6.67 16.21 -11.88
C GLY A 133 -5.30 15.57 -12.01
N GLY A 134 -4.40 15.96 -11.10
CA GLY A 134 -3.07 15.38 -10.97
C GLY A 134 -3.09 13.97 -10.38
N LYS A 135 -2.09 13.16 -10.73
CA LYS A 135 -1.90 11.82 -10.16
C LYS A 135 -1.63 11.88 -8.66
N VAL A 136 -1.99 10.83 -7.93
CA VAL A 136 -1.58 10.61 -6.55
C VAL A 136 -0.53 9.51 -6.52
N ILE A 137 0.63 9.79 -5.93
CA ILE A 137 1.74 8.84 -5.80
C ILE A 137 2.03 8.68 -4.32
N ILE A 138 1.92 7.46 -3.81
CA ILE A 138 2.14 7.11 -2.41
C ILE A 138 3.33 6.16 -2.34
N GLY A 139 4.32 6.49 -1.52
CA GLY A 139 5.51 5.68 -1.29
C GLY A 139 5.23 4.43 -0.46
N ASP A 140 6.32 3.89 0.08
CA ASP A 140 6.36 2.59 0.71
C ASP A 140 6.05 2.69 2.21
N TYR A 141 5.60 1.59 2.80
CA TYR A 141 5.36 1.45 4.24
C TYR A 141 4.41 2.50 4.86
N CYS A 142 3.47 3.06 4.08
CA CYS A 142 2.51 4.03 4.58
C CYS A 142 1.31 3.37 5.27
N SER A 143 0.78 4.08 6.26
CA SER A 143 -0.42 3.69 7.00
C SER A 143 -1.54 4.68 6.72
N ILE A 144 -2.54 4.28 5.94
CA ILE A 144 -3.65 5.16 5.53
C ILE A 144 -4.91 4.79 6.32
N GLY A 145 -5.43 5.76 7.07
CA GLY A 145 -6.67 5.64 7.82
C GLY A 145 -7.93 5.51 6.94
N GLN A 146 -9.08 5.43 7.58
CA GLN A 146 -10.38 5.44 6.91
C GLN A 146 -10.77 6.85 6.47
N ASN A 147 -11.53 6.95 5.38
CA ASN A 147 -12.05 8.21 4.84
C ASN A 147 -10.96 9.25 4.57
N VAL A 148 -9.84 8.82 3.97
CA VAL A 148 -8.77 9.71 3.52
C VAL A 148 -9.03 10.10 2.08
N TYR A 149 -9.20 11.39 1.83
CA TYR A 149 -9.49 11.96 0.52
C TYR A 149 -8.29 12.71 -0.05
N PHE A 150 -7.97 12.43 -1.31
CA PHE A 150 -7.03 13.17 -2.12
C PHE A 150 -7.81 13.95 -3.17
N VAL A 151 -7.82 15.27 -3.05
CA VAL A 151 -8.35 16.17 -4.09
C VAL A 151 -7.28 16.32 -5.16
N THR A 152 -7.66 16.22 -6.44
CA THR A 152 -6.69 16.19 -7.54
C THR A 152 -6.81 17.37 -8.52
N ALA A 153 -7.93 18.11 -8.49
CA ALA A 153 -8.17 19.29 -9.33
C ALA A 153 -8.81 20.44 -8.51
N ASN A 154 -8.75 21.67 -9.02
CA ASN A 154 -9.59 22.79 -8.58
C ASN A 154 -9.96 23.70 -9.75
N HIS A 155 -10.97 24.55 -9.58
CA HIS A 155 -11.31 25.60 -10.54
C HIS A 155 -10.28 26.73 -10.57
N ALA A 156 -10.11 27.35 -11.73
CA ALA A 156 -9.35 28.59 -11.86
C ALA A 156 -10.05 29.72 -11.08
N LEU A 157 -9.31 30.37 -10.18
CA LEU A 157 -9.81 31.44 -9.31
C LEU A 157 -9.49 32.84 -9.83
N ASP A 158 -8.66 32.94 -10.87
CA ASP A 158 -8.20 34.17 -11.52
C ASP A 158 -9.02 34.53 -12.77
N LEU A 159 -10.01 33.70 -13.13
CA LEU A 159 -11.04 34.02 -14.11
C LEU A 159 -12.15 34.90 -13.49
N VAL A 160 -12.93 35.56 -14.35
CA VAL A 160 -14.11 36.36 -13.92
C VAL A 160 -15.15 35.50 -13.17
N THR A 161 -15.17 34.20 -13.43
CA THR A 161 -16.09 33.22 -12.86
C THR A 161 -15.38 31.91 -12.63
N THR A 162 -15.73 31.20 -11.56
CA THR A 162 -15.25 29.84 -11.28
C THR A 162 -16.15 28.76 -11.89
N TYR A 163 -17.17 29.15 -12.68
CA TYR A 163 -18.08 28.20 -13.31
C TYR A 163 -17.39 27.46 -14.47
N PRO A 164 -17.49 26.12 -14.52
CA PRO A 164 -16.71 25.30 -15.45
C PRO A 164 -17.33 25.22 -16.85
N PHE A 165 -17.35 26.35 -17.58
CA PHE A 165 -17.89 26.41 -18.95
C PHE A 165 -17.22 25.44 -19.92
N LYS A 166 -15.90 25.23 -19.80
CA LYS A 166 -15.12 24.33 -20.65
C LYS A 166 -15.46 22.88 -20.37
N SER A 167 -15.51 22.44 -19.11
CA SER A 167 -15.95 21.06 -18.78
C SER A 167 -17.42 20.80 -19.13
N LEU A 168 -18.21 21.86 -19.30
CA LEU A 168 -19.61 21.82 -19.71
C LEU A 168 -19.84 22.23 -21.17
N GLU A 169 -18.81 22.20 -22.02
CA GLU A 169 -18.86 22.70 -23.41
C GLU A 169 -20.00 22.07 -24.25
N LYS A 170 -20.47 20.86 -23.90
CA LYS A 170 -21.65 20.24 -24.53
C LYS A 170 -22.94 21.07 -24.42
N PHE A 171 -23.03 21.95 -23.44
CA PHE A 171 -24.15 22.89 -23.24
C PHE A 171 -23.86 24.28 -23.83
N TYR A 172 -22.61 24.55 -24.23
CA TYR A 172 -22.13 25.82 -24.77
C TYR A 172 -21.45 25.57 -26.12
N THR A 173 -22.27 25.41 -27.15
CA THR A 173 -21.92 24.69 -28.39
C THR A 173 -21.17 25.51 -29.45
N ASP A 174 -20.88 26.79 -29.19
CA ASP A 174 -20.11 27.61 -30.13
C ASP A 174 -18.60 27.35 -30.00
N GLN A 175 -18.14 26.33 -30.72
CA GLN A 175 -16.72 25.94 -30.76
C GLN A 175 -15.81 26.98 -31.43
N SER A 176 -16.36 28.04 -32.03
CA SER A 176 -15.56 29.14 -32.61
C SER A 176 -15.02 30.11 -31.56
N LEU A 177 -15.55 30.06 -30.33
CA LEU A 177 -15.09 30.90 -29.23
C LEU A 177 -13.73 30.43 -28.69
N PRO A 178 -12.77 31.34 -28.47
CA PRO A 178 -11.49 30.99 -27.86
C PRO A 178 -11.66 30.77 -26.35
N ILE A 179 -12.12 29.58 -25.95
CA ILE A 179 -12.32 29.21 -24.54
C ILE A 179 -10.99 28.70 -23.96
N SER A 180 -10.47 29.39 -22.95
CA SER A 180 -9.32 28.94 -22.14
C SER A 180 -9.73 27.87 -21.12
N ASP A 181 -8.76 27.16 -20.55
CA ASP A 181 -9.02 26.23 -19.45
C ASP A 181 -9.60 26.97 -18.23
N ASP A 182 -10.54 26.31 -17.55
CA ASP A 182 -11.26 26.78 -16.36
C ASP A 182 -10.96 25.95 -15.11
N HIS A 183 -10.02 25.00 -15.22
CA HIS A 183 -9.47 24.19 -14.15
C HIS A 183 -7.97 24.42 -14.03
N VAL A 184 -7.47 24.31 -12.80
CA VAL A 184 -6.04 24.29 -12.50
C VAL A 184 -5.60 22.83 -12.44
N LEU A 185 -4.82 22.41 -13.43
CA LEU A 185 -4.10 21.14 -13.39
C LEU A 185 -2.93 21.28 -12.41
N TYR A 186 -3.09 20.67 -11.24
CA TYR A 186 -2.02 20.64 -10.25
C TYR A 186 -0.97 19.59 -10.60
N LYS A 187 0.26 19.85 -10.16
CA LYS A 187 1.30 18.81 -10.08
C LYS A 187 0.76 17.60 -9.29
N PRO A 188 1.34 16.40 -9.47
CA PRO A 188 0.95 15.23 -8.68
C PRO A 188 0.97 15.52 -7.18
N THR A 189 0.02 14.94 -6.45
CA THR A 189 0.10 14.86 -4.99
C THR A 189 1.06 13.73 -4.65
N LEU A 190 2.11 14.06 -3.89
CA LEU A 190 3.18 13.13 -3.54
C LEU A 190 3.12 12.83 -2.05
N VAL A 191 3.07 11.55 -1.70
CA VAL A 191 3.24 11.07 -0.33
C VAL A 191 4.51 10.24 -0.32
N GLY A 192 5.47 10.61 0.53
CA GLY A 192 6.71 9.88 0.74
C GLY A 192 6.49 8.53 1.41
N ASN A 193 7.56 8.00 1.98
CA ASN A 193 7.60 6.70 2.63
C ASN A 193 7.35 6.81 4.14
N ASP A 194 6.94 5.74 4.82
CA ASP A 194 6.68 5.72 6.28
C ASP A 194 5.69 6.82 6.75
N VAL A 195 4.77 7.23 5.89
CA VAL A 195 3.79 8.27 6.24
C VAL A 195 2.60 7.64 6.96
N TRP A 196 2.23 8.22 8.10
CA TRP A 196 1.01 7.87 8.82
C TRP A 196 -0.08 8.92 8.62
N ILE A 197 -1.18 8.54 8.00
CA ILE A 197 -2.34 9.40 7.75
C ILE A 197 -3.51 8.93 8.62
N GLY A 198 -3.95 9.79 9.53
CA GLY A 198 -5.10 9.54 10.40
C GLY A 198 -6.43 9.47 9.65
N ASN A 199 -7.47 9.03 10.35
CA ASN A 199 -8.82 8.94 9.77
C ASN A 199 -9.39 10.32 9.42
N ASN A 200 -10.27 10.37 8.43
CA ASN A 200 -11.02 11.57 8.02
C ASN A 200 -10.10 12.75 7.64
N VAL A 201 -9.01 12.46 6.93
CA VAL A 201 -8.07 13.47 6.43
C VAL A 201 -8.42 13.83 5.00
N GLN A 202 -8.28 15.11 4.65
CA GLN A 202 -8.35 15.59 3.27
C GLN A 202 -7.02 16.22 2.88
N ILE A 203 -6.46 15.80 1.75
CA ILE A 203 -5.21 16.31 1.18
C ILE A 203 -5.56 17.04 -0.10
N MET A 204 -5.19 18.33 -0.18
CA MET A 204 -5.47 19.17 -1.34
C MET A 204 -4.51 18.86 -2.49
N ALA A 205 -4.95 19.22 -3.71
CA ALA A 205 -4.24 18.93 -4.94
C ALA A 205 -2.81 19.50 -4.96
N GLY A 206 -1.86 18.67 -5.39
CA GLY A 206 -0.46 19.04 -5.56
C GLY A 206 0.34 19.19 -4.26
N VAL A 207 -0.19 18.76 -3.11
CA VAL A 207 0.58 18.73 -1.87
C VAL A 207 1.67 17.66 -1.93
N THR A 208 2.85 17.97 -1.40
CA THR A 208 3.94 17.01 -1.15
C THR A 208 4.07 16.75 0.36
N ILE A 209 3.96 15.49 0.77
CA ILE A 209 4.14 15.03 2.15
C ILE A 209 5.46 14.25 2.23
N GLY A 210 6.42 14.76 3.00
CA GLY A 210 7.74 14.15 3.15
C GLY A 210 7.74 12.86 3.97
N ASP A 211 8.81 12.07 3.86
CA ASP A 211 8.87 10.74 4.49
C ASP A 211 8.78 10.82 6.01
N GLY A 212 8.19 9.80 6.62
CA GLY A 212 8.01 9.71 8.06
C GLY A 212 7.02 10.73 8.64
N ALA A 213 6.36 11.54 7.82
CA ALA A 213 5.39 12.53 8.31
C ALA A 213 4.14 11.86 8.92
N VAL A 214 3.47 12.61 9.80
CA VAL A 214 2.23 12.20 10.46
C VAL A 214 1.16 13.26 10.23
N ILE A 215 0.03 12.84 9.66
CA ILE A 215 -1.14 13.68 9.47
C ILE A 215 -2.19 13.29 10.51
N ALA A 216 -2.45 14.16 11.48
CA ALA A 216 -3.44 13.91 12.51
C ALA A 216 -4.85 13.71 11.92
N ALA A 217 -5.66 12.88 12.56
CA ALA A 217 -7.04 12.63 12.13
C ALA A 217 -7.87 13.94 12.03
N GLY A 218 -8.76 14.02 11.05
CA GLY A 218 -9.62 15.19 10.83
C GLY A 218 -8.94 16.40 10.17
N SER A 219 -7.70 16.26 9.68
CA SER A 219 -6.94 17.37 9.14
C SER A 219 -7.27 17.69 7.68
N ILE A 220 -7.18 18.97 7.31
CA ILE A 220 -7.21 19.42 5.90
C ILE A 220 -5.83 19.97 5.53
N VAL A 221 -5.08 19.20 4.76
CA VAL A 221 -3.71 19.50 4.36
C VAL A 221 -3.73 20.34 3.09
N THR A 222 -3.40 21.63 3.22
CA THR A 222 -3.45 22.62 2.13
C THR A 222 -2.06 23.05 1.62
N LYS A 223 -0.99 22.57 2.26
CA LYS A 223 0.41 22.93 1.97
C LYS A 223 1.32 21.72 2.17
N ASP A 224 2.49 21.77 1.56
CA ASP A 224 3.52 20.75 1.70
C ASP A 224 3.91 20.51 3.17
N VAL A 225 4.17 19.25 3.50
CA VAL A 225 4.51 18.77 4.84
C VAL A 225 5.94 18.26 4.82
N ALA A 226 6.79 18.80 5.69
CA ALA A 226 8.20 18.41 5.76
C ALA A 226 8.39 16.95 6.26
N PRO A 227 9.50 16.28 5.92
CA PRO A 227 9.82 14.96 6.45
C PRO A 227 9.79 14.93 7.99
N TYR A 228 9.26 13.85 8.54
CA TYR A 228 9.05 13.63 9.98
C TYR A 228 8.18 14.67 10.70
N ALA A 229 7.54 15.61 9.99
CA ALA A 229 6.63 16.57 10.60
C ALA A 229 5.34 15.88 11.07
N ILE A 230 4.83 16.30 12.22
CA ILE A 230 3.48 15.98 12.68
C ILE A 230 2.64 17.23 12.45
N VAL A 231 1.63 17.13 11.59
CA VAL A 231 0.70 18.23 11.29
C VAL A 231 -0.72 17.87 11.72
N GLY A 232 -1.52 18.88 12.04
CA GLY A 232 -2.93 18.69 12.32
C GLY A 232 -3.78 19.95 12.19
N GLY A 233 -5.09 19.75 12.04
CA GLY A 233 -6.10 20.82 12.03
C GLY A 233 -6.65 21.17 10.65
N ASN A 234 -7.47 22.21 10.61
CA ASN A 234 -8.10 22.73 9.39
C ASN A 234 -7.96 24.27 9.36
N PRO A 235 -7.06 24.84 8.53
CA PRO A 235 -6.04 24.13 7.74
C PRO A 235 -4.99 23.47 8.65
N ALA A 236 -4.36 22.40 8.16
CA ALA A 236 -3.32 21.68 8.88
C ALA A 236 -2.10 22.57 9.12
N LYS A 237 -1.56 22.53 10.34
CA LYS A 237 -0.36 23.26 10.75
C LYS A 237 0.61 22.31 11.44
N LEU A 238 1.90 22.65 11.39
CA LEU A 238 2.94 21.95 12.14
C LEU A 238 2.59 21.98 13.64
N ILE A 239 2.55 20.79 14.25
CA ILE A 239 2.43 20.60 15.70
C ILE A 239 3.83 20.48 16.30
N ARG A 240 4.65 19.56 15.76
CA ARG A 240 6.06 19.31 16.11
C ARG A 240 6.69 18.36 15.10
N TYR A 241 7.96 18.02 15.27
CA TYR A 241 8.59 16.92 14.53
C TYR A 241 8.56 15.61 15.35
N ARG A 242 8.51 14.45 14.67
CA ARG A 242 8.70 13.13 15.33
C ARG A 242 10.10 13.02 15.92
N ILE A 243 11.08 13.48 15.16
CA ILE A 243 12.49 13.57 15.52
C ILE A 243 12.79 15.07 15.63
N GLU A 244 13.00 15.57 16.84
CA GLU A 244 13.17 17.02 17.08
C GLU A 244 14.53 17.54 16.58
N ASP A 245 15.57 16.71 16.65
CA ASP A 245 16.90 17.05 16.17
C ASP A 245 16.99 17.02 14.63
N GLU A 246 17.50 18.09 14.03
CA GLU A 246 17.57 18.23 12.59
C GLU A 246 18.64 17.32 11.94
N GLU A 247 19.79 17.16 12.59
CA GLU A 247 20.86 16.30 12.08
C GLU A 247 20.41 14.85 12.07
N GLN A 248 19.69 14.41 13.11
CA GLN A 248 19.10 13.07 13.17
C GLN A 248 18.01 12.87 12.12
N ARG A 249 17.17 13.87 11.84
CA ARG A 249 16.20 13.81 10.72
C ARG A 249 16.92 13.64 9.38
N LEU A 250 17.94 14.45 9.13
CA LEU A 250 18.74 14.37 7.90
C LEU A 250 19.48 13.04 7.79
N ALA A 251 19.98 12.50 8.90
CA ALA A 251 20.59 11.17 8.94
C ALA A 251 19.58 10.08 8.58
N MET A 252 18.36 10.13 9.14
CA MET A 252 17.30 9.17 8.79
C MET A 252 16.87 9.27 7.32
N GLN A 253 16.83 10.48 6.76
CA GLN A 253 16.62 10.70 5.32
C GLN A 253 17.76 10.15 4.45
N LYS A 254 18.99 10.07 4.95
CA LYS A 254 20.12 9.44 4.23
C LYS A 254 20.11 7.93 4.37
N ILE A 255 19.63 7.43 5.51
CA ILE A 255 19.50 6.00 5.79
C ILE A 255 18.47 5.36 4.85
N SER A 256 17.36 6.08 4.57
CA SER A 256 16.28 5.64 3.67
C SER A 256 15.95 4.17 3.79
N TRP A 257 15.64 3.74 5.03
CA TRP A 257 15.51 2.31 5.34
C TRP A 257 14.43 1.62 4.49
N TRP A 258 13.43 2.37 4.01
CA TRP A 258 12.40 1.89 3.10
C TRP A 258 12.95 1.38 1.76
N ASP A 259 14.13 1.83 1.35
CA ASP A 259 14.81 1.33 0.13
C ASP A 259 15.62 0.05 0.37
N TRP A 260 15.70 -0.45 1.61
CA TRP A 260 16.44 -1.67 1.91
C TRP A 260 15.71 -2.91 1.37
N PRO A 261 16.46 -3.96 0.95
CA PRO A 261 15.84 -5.25 0.65
C PRO A 261 15.02 -5.76 1.84
N GLU A 262 13.85 -6.35 1.59
CA GLU A 262 12.93 -6.78 2.65
C GLU A 262 13.58 -7.73 3.68
N GLN A 263 14.50 -8.59 3.23
CA GLN A 263 15.27 -9.46 4.12
C GLN A 263 16.13 -8.66 5.11
N VAL A 264 16.75 -7.57 4.66
CA VAL A 264 17.57 -6.69 5.50
C VAL A 264 16.70 -5.96 6.51
N VAL A 265 15.50 -5.51 6.12
CA VAL A 265 14.50 -4.96 7.05
C VAL A 265 14.14 -5.98 8.12
N ALA A 266 13.86 -7.22 7.73
CA ALA A 266 13.50 -8.31 8.64
C ALA A 266 14.62 -8.63 9.64
N GLU A 267 15.88 -8.70 9.19
CA GLU A 267 17.05 -8.95 10.03
C GLU A 267 17.31 -7.83 11.04
N ARG A 268 16.87 -6.59 10.74
CA ARG A 268 17.12 -5.39 11.56
C ARG A 268 15.93 -4.98 12.43
N LEU A 269 14.85 -5.75 12.47
CA LEU A 269 13.60 -5.36 13.16
C LEU A 269 13.79 -4.97 14.63
N GLU A 270 14.67 -5.65 15.36
CA GLU A 270 14.96 -5.32 16.77
C GLU A 270 15.47 -3.87 16.89
N SER A 271 16.42 -3.47 16.05
CA SER A 271 16.96 -2.11 16.02
C SER A 271 15.92 -1.09 15.53
N MET A 272 15.11 -1.44 14.53
CA MET A 272 14.09 -0.56 13.96
C MET A 272 12.93 -0.30 14.92
N MET A 273 12.62 -1.27 15.78
CA MET A 273 11.58 -1.16 16.81
C MET A 273 12.11 -0.61 18.15
N SER A 274 13.37 -0.16 18.18
CA SER A 274 13.98 0.47 19.34
C SER A 274 13.54 1.93 19.52
N LYS A 275 13.65 2.44 20.74
CA LYS A 275 13.52 3.88 21.04
C LYS A 275 14.86 4.62 20.92
N ASP A 276 15.97 3.90 20.79
CA ASP A 276 17.31 4.48 20.70
C ASP A 276 17.66 4.84 19.24
N LEU A 277 17.13 5.99 18.81
CA LEU A 277 17.38 6.52 17.47
C LEU A 277 18.87 6.81 17.23
N SER A 278 19.59 7.24 18.25
CA SER A 278 21.01 7.57 18.15
C SER A 278 21.85 6.32 17.85
N ALA A 279 21.57 5.20 18.54
CA ALA A 279 22.22 3.93 18.25
C ALA A 279 21.90 3.43 16.84
N PHE A 280 20.62 3.52 16.43
CA PHE A 280 20.20 3.15 15.08
C PHE A 280 20.94 3.96 14.00
N ILE A 281 21.01 5.28 14.16
CA ILE A 281 21.72 6.14 13.22
C ILE A 281 23.21 5.81 13.19
N ALA A 282 23.85 5.64 14.35
CA ALA A 282 25.28 5.33 14.44
C ALA A 282 25.63 4.00 13.73
N GLU A 283 24.72 3.03 13.75
CA GLU A 283 24.91 1.74 13.11
C GLU A 283 24.68 1.77 11.60
N TYR A 284 23.62 2.45 11.13
CA TYR A 284 23.13 2.30 9.75
C TYR A 284 23.34 3.50 8.83
N LEU A 285 23.81 4.65 9.33
CA LEU A 285 24.09 5.80 8.48
C LEU A 285 25.17 5.43 7.45
N PRO A 286 24.89 5.56 6.14
CA PRO A 286 25.89 5.29 5.10
C PRO A 286 27.13 6.16 5.30
N LYS A 287 28.31 5.54 5.16
CA LYS A 287 29.61 6.21 5.26
C LYS A 287 29.96 6.95 3.98
#